data_AF-A0A173S8D4-F1
#
_entry.id   AF-A0A173S8D4-F1
#
_cell.length_a   1.000
_cell.length_b   1.000
_cell.length_c   1.000
_cell.angle_alpha   90.00
_cell.angle_beta   90.00
_cell.angle_gamma   90.00
#
_symmetry.space_group_name_H-M   'P 1'
#
loop_
_entity.id
_entity.type
_entity.pdbx_description
1 polymer ?
#
loop_
_entity_poly.entity_id
_entity_poly.type
_entity_poly.pdbx_seq_one_letter_code
_entity_poly.pdbx_strand_id
1 'polypeptide(L)' 'MKKMILIILFVAELSSWATREYMVQTARPDKPCTITWSCDVHEYK' A
#
# COMPACT_ATOMS: atom_id res chain seq x y z
N MET A 1 -20.62 -4.11 -20.14
CA MET A 1 -19.98 -2.85 -19.69
C MET A 1 -19.91 -2.73 -18.17
N LYS A 2 -21.03 -2.75 -17.43
CA LYS A 2 -21.04 -2.63 -15.95
C LYS A 2 -20.14 -3.65 -15.22
N LYS A 3 -20.15 -4.93 -15.64
CA LYS A 3 -19.25 -5.97 -15.09
C LYS A 3 -17.76 -5.66 -15.28
N MET A 4 -17.37 -5.11 -16.44
CA MET A 4 -15.97 -4.76 -16.69
C MET A 4 -15.51 -3.59 -15.82
N ILE A 5 -16.37 -2.59 -15.61
CA ILE A 5 -16.07 -1.47 -14.70
C ILE A 5 -15.81 -1.98 -13.28
N LEU A 6 -16.64 -2.91 -12.79
CA LEU A 6 -16.44 -3.51 -11.47
C LEU A 6 -15.11 -4.27 -11.38
N ILE A 7 -14.75 -5.04 -12.42
CA ILE A 7 -13.47 -5.76 -12.45
C ILE A 7 -12.30 -4.77 -12.44
N ILE A 8 -12.36 -3.70 -13.24
CA ILE A 8 -11.30 -2.68 -13.30
C ILE A 8 -11.13 -2.00 -11.94
N LEU A 9 -12.22 -1.60 -11.29
CA LEU A 9 -12.17 -0.99 -9.96
C LEU A 9 -11.59 -1.95 -8.92
N PHE A 10 -11.96 -3.22 -8.98
CA PHE A 10 -11.44 -4.23 -8.07
C PHE A 10 -9.94 -4.47 -8.26
N VAL A 11 -9.48 -4.57 -9.51
CA VAL A 11 -8.05 -4.71 -9.82
C VAL A 11 -7.28 -3.46 -9.40
N ALA A 12 -7.81 -2.26 -9.64
CA ALA A 12 -7.19 -1.01 -9.21
C ALA A 12 -7.01 -0.97 -7.69
N GLU A 13 -8.05 -1.30 -6.93
CA GLU A 13 -7.99 -1.33 -5.46
C GLU A 13 -6.96 -2.36 -4.96
N LEU A 14 -6.98 -3.58 -5.47
CA LEU A 14 -6.02 -4.62 -5.08
C LEU A 14 -4.58 -4.24 -5.43
N SER A 15 -4.35 -3.65 -6.60
CA SER A 15 -3.02 -3.21 -7.02
C SER A 15 -2.49 -2.04 -6.18
N SER A 16 -3.36 -1.10 -5.80
CA SER A 16 -3.04 0.01 -4.90
C SER A 16 -2.64 -0.51 -3.52
N TRP A 17 -3.43 -1.45 -2.98
CA TRP A 17 -3.14 -2.07 -1.69
C TRP A 17 -1.82 -2.84 -1.72
N ALA A 18 -1.61 -3.71 -2.71
CA ALA A 18 -0.37 -4.48 -2.84
C ALA A 18 0.87 -3.58 -2.98
N THR A 19 0.76 -2.49 -3.75
CA THR A 19 1.85 -1.52 -3.90
C THR A 19 2.17 -0.82 -2.59
N ARG A 20 1.14 -0.43 -1.82
CA ARG A 20 1.32 0.17 -0.50
C ARG A 20 2.06 -0.77 0.45
N GLU A 21 1.57 -2.00 0.58
CA GLU A 21 2.19 -3.01 1.47
C GLU A 21 3.65 -3.27 1.08
N TYR A 22 3.93 -3.37 -0.22
CA TYR A 22 5.29 -3.52 -0.71
C TYR A 22 6.18 -2.35 -0.30
N MET A 23 5.72 -1.10 -0.48
CA MET A 23 6.50 0.08 -0.08
C MET A 23 6.77 0.12 1.43
N VAL A 24 5.76 -0.20 2.25
CA VAL A 24 5.92 -0.25 3.70
C VAL A 24 6.94 -1.31 4.09
N GLN A 25 6.86 -2.52 3.53
CA GLN A 25 7.74 -3.62 3.94
C GLN A 25 9.17 -3.51 3.38
N THR A 26 9.36 -2.80 2.27
CA THR A 26 10.67 -2.67 1.62
C THR A 26 11.41 -1.39 1.94
N ALA A 27 10.78 -0.45 2.65
CA ALA A 27 11.46 0.74 3.13
C ALA A 27 12.61 0.35 4.09
N ARG A 28 13.79 0.91 3.83
CA ARG A 28 15.02 0.71 4.61
C ARG A 28 15.55 2.07 5.05
N PRO A 29 14.97 2.67 6.09
CA PRO A 29 15.45 3.95 6.58
C PRO A 29 16.84 3.80 7.21
N ASP A 30 17.68 4.83 7.08
CA ASP A 30 19.05 4.82 7.61
C ASP A 30 19.12 4.78 9.15
N LYS A 31 18.01 5.09 9.83
CA LYS A 31 17.86 5.09 11.29
C LYS A 31 16.47 4.61 11.69
N PRO A 32 16.32 4.02 12.90
CA PRO A 32 15.01 3.63 13.39
C PRO A 32 14.07 4.82 13.42
N CYS A 33 12.88 4.67 12.84
CA CYS A 33 11.90 5.74 12.73
C CYS A 33 10.48 5.22 12.61
N THR A 34 9.52 6.08 12.89
CA THR A 34 8.11 5.79 12.69
C THR A 34 7.59 6.60 11.51
N ILE A 35 6.98 5.95 10.53
CA ILE A 35 6.36 6.61 9.37
C ILE A 35 4.86 6.34 9.39
N THR A 36 4.07 7.41 9.35
CA THR A 36 2.62 7.33 9.18
C THR A 36 2.27 7.22 7.70
N TRP A 37 1.72 6.08 7.32
CA TRP A 37 1.13 5.83 6.01
C TRP A 37 -0.36 6.14 6.05
N SER A 38 -1.00 6.26 4.88
CA SER A 38 -2.39 6.73 4.75
C SER A 38 -3.43 5.98 5.58
N CYS A 39 -3.14 4.74 6.01
CA CYS A 39 -4.06 3.94 6.84
C CYS A 39 -3.41 3.34 8.09
N ASP A 40 -2.10 3.48 8.27
CA ASP A 40 -1.38 2.77 9.33
C ASP A 40 -0.11 3.51 9.74
N VAL A 41 0.38 3.25 10.95
CA VAL A 41 1.63 3.78 11.45
C VAL A 41 2.61 2.62 11.55
N HIS A 42 3.69 2.66 10.77
CA HIS A 42 4.70 1.61 10.79
C HIS A 42 5.97 2.10 11.49
N GLU A 43 6.40 1.35 12.49
CA GLU A 43 7.68 1.54 13.16
C GLU A 43 8.75 0.70 12.48
N TYR A 44 9.71 1.38 11.86
CA TYR A 44 10.90 0.79 11.28
C TYR A 44 11.99 0.73 12.34
N LYS A 45 12.39 -0.50 12.69
CA LYS A 45 13.44 -0.78 13.67
C LYS A 45 14.80 -0.94 13.01
#